data_AF-A0A7R9UKC0-F1
#
_entry.id   AF-A0A7R9UKC0-F1
#
_cell.length_a   1.000
_cell.length_b   1.000
_cell.length_c   1.000
_cell.angle_alpha   90.00
_cell.angle_beta   90.00
_cell.angle_gamma   90.00
#
_symmetry.space_group_name_H-M   'P 1'
#
loop_
_entity.id
_entity.type
_entity.pdbx_description
1 polymer ?
#
loop_
_entity_poly.entity_id
_entity_poly.type
_entity_poly.pdbx_seq_one_letter_code
_entity_poly.pdbx_strand_id
1 'polypeptide(L)'
;VVREITRLHAGAVRSIAVQRALPAPGGSLPPPAAPSGLVVSAGSDRRLCVWDSEGRLKRAYQGHTGAVRCVLILGAHIWSGADDGTVRVWDLAHAIFNLAQS
;
A
#
# COMPACT_ATOMS: atom_id res chain seq x y z
N VAL A 1 -16.66 -13.66 -6.79
CA VAL A 1 -16.68 -13.69 -5.31
C VAL A 1 -16.02 -12.41 -4.81
N VAL A 2 -16.78 -11.50 -4.21
CA VAL A 2 -16.22 -10.29 -3.57
C VAL A 2 -15.86 -10.66 -2.13
N ARG A 3 -14.61 -10.44 -1.72
CA ARG A 3 -14.15 -10.65 -0.34
C ARG A 3 -13.92 -9.28 0.30
N GLU A 4 -14.61 -9.00 1.40
CA GLU A 4 -14.35 -7.81 2.21
C GLU A 4 -13.04 -8.01 2.97
N ILE A 5 -12.02 -7.23 2.63
CA ILE A 5 -10.73 -7.23 3.33
C ILE A 5 -10.87 -6.28 4.51
N THR A 6 -11.39 -6.79 5.63
CA THR A 6 -11.43 -6.20 6.99
C THR A 6 -11.65 -4.68 7.08
N ARG A 7 -12.76 -4.23 7.69
CA ARG A 7 -13.05 -2.79 7.94
C ARG A 7 -12.03 -2.14 8.90
N LEU A 8 -10.88 -1.78 8.37
CA LEU A 8 -9.86 -1.03 9.08
C LEU A 8 -10.07 0.48 8.94
N HIS A 9 -10.66 0.90 7.83
CA HIS A 9 -11.06 2.29 7.68
C HIS A 9 -12.34 2.54 8.48
N ALA A 10 -12.25 3.44 9.46
CA ALA A 10 -13.40 3.89 10.24
C ALA A 10 -14.34 4.83 9.46
N GLY A 11 -14.09 5.01 8.15
CA GLY A 11 -14.85 5.87 7.25
C GLY A 11 -14.68 5.44 5.79
N ALA A 12 -15.26 6.21 4.87
CA ALA A 12 -15.22 5.86 3.44
C ALA A 12 -13.77 5.78 2.92
N VAL A 13 -13.46 4.68 2.23
CA VAL A 13 -12.24 4.56 1.42
C VAL A 13 -12.41 5.47 0.21
N ARG A 14 -11.47 6.38 0.00
CA ARG A 14 -11.55 7.38 -1.08
C ARG A 14 -10.61 7.07 -2.23
N SER A 15 -9.56 6.29 -1.98
CA SER A 15 -8.56 5.99 -2.99
C SER A 15 -7.90 4.63 -2.75
N ILE A 16 -7.51 3.97 -3.85
CA ILE A 16 -6.76 2.73 -3.86
C ILE A 16 -5.68 2.82 -4.94
N ALA A 17 -4.48 2.35 -4.63
CA ALA A 17 -3.36 2.24 -5.55
C ALA A 17 -2.75 0.84 -5.46
N VAL A 18 -2.18 0.35 -6.56
CA VAL A 18 -1.60 -1.00 -6.62
C VAL A 18 -0.18 -0.90 -7.16
N GLN A 19 0.76 -1.51 -6.46
CA GLN A 19 2.11 -1.74 -6.93
C GLN A 19 2.18 -3.15 -7.50
N ARG A 20 2.33 -3.23 -8.83
CA ARG A 20 2.58 -4.50 -9.50
C ARG A 20 4.09 -4.72 -9.59
N ALA A 21 4.58 -5.79 -8.98
CA ALA A 21 5.89 -6.30 -9.35
C ALA A 21 5.80 -6.81 -10.79
N LEU A 22 6.52 -6.17 -11.71
CA LEU A 22 6.65 -6.68 -13.07
C LEU A 22 7.51 -7.95 -13.03
N PRO A 23 7.17 -8.99 -13.80
CA PRO A 23 8.10 -10.09 -14.02
C PRO A 23 9.39 -9.52 -14.62
N ALA A 24 10.54 -10.07 -14.24
CA ALA A 24 11.81 -9.66 -14.80
C ALA A 24 11.76 -9.69 -16.34
N PRO A 25 12.39 -8.74 -17.05
CA PRO A 25 12.44 -8.78 -18.50
C PRO A 25 13.12 -10.09 -18.92
N GLY A 26 12.39 -10.95 -19.62
CA GLY A 26 12.86 -12.29 -20.04
C GLY A 26 11.91 -13.46 -19.75
N GLY A 27 10.75 -13.23 -19.11
CA GLY A 27 9.74 -14.27 -18.94
C GLY A 27 10.08 -15.34 -17.89
N SER A 28 11.16 -15.16 -17.13
CA SER A 28 11.38 -15.94 -15.92
C SER A 28 10.31 -15.56 -14.89
N LEU A 29 9.59 -16.57 -14.40
CA LEU A 29 8.73 -16.40 -13.23
C LEU A 29 9.59 -15.79 -12.12
N PRO A 30 9.11 -14.73 -11.44
CA PRO A 30 9.84 -14.20 -10.32
C PRO A 30 10.02 -15.32 -9.27
N PRO A 31 11.13 -15.33 -8.51
CA PRO A 31 11.33 -16.34 -7.48
C PRO A 31 10.09 -16.38 -6.55
N PRO A 32 9.74 -17.53 -5.97
CA PRO A 32 8.52 -17.70 -5.18
C PRO A 32 8.40 -16.75 -3.97
N ALA A 33 9.49 -16.06 -3.61
CA ALA A 33 9.57 -15.04 -2.56
C ALA A 33 9.54 -13.58 -3.07
N ALA A 34 9.35 -13.35 -4.38
CA ALA A 34 9.22 -12.00 -4.90
C ALA A 34 7.94 -11.35 -4.36
N PRO A 35 7.97 -10.05 -3.99
CA PRO A 35 6.83 -9.39 -3.38
C PRO A 35 5.63 -9.47 -4.32
N SER A 36 4.66 -10.30 -3.92
CA SER A 36 3.34 -10.31 -4.49
C SER A 36 2.75 -8.90 -4.32
N GLY A 37 2.14 -8.37 -5.38
CA GLY A 37 1.83 -6.95 -5.51
C GLY A 37 1.18 -6.37 -4.25
N LEU A 38 1.62 -5.15 -3.88
CA LEU A 38 1.10 -4.45 -2.73
C LEU A 38 -0.08 -3.58 -3.14
N VAL A 39 -1.10 -3.54 -2.28
CA VAL A 39 -2.25 -2.66 -2.44
C VAL A 39 -2.16 -1.61 -1.35
N VAL A 40 -2.43 -0.35 -1.70
CA VAL A 40 -2.54 0.74 -0.73
C VAL A 40 -3.94 1.30 -0.83
N SER A 41 -4.63 1.43 0.28
CA SER A 41 -5.89 2.14 0.38
C SER A 41 -5.78 3.31 1.33
N ALA A 42 -6.57 4.35 1.09
CA ALA A 42 -6.63 5.53 1.93
C ALA A 42 -8.06 6.05 2.04
N GLY A 43 -8.37 6.68 3.17
CA GLY A 43 -9.74 7.08 3.44
C GLY A 43 -9.95 8.25 4.39
N SER A 44 -11.22 8.39 4.75
CA SER A 44 -11.74 9.49 5.55
C SER A 44 -11.29 9.46 7.01
N ASP A 45 -10.80 8.30 7.46
CA ASP A 45 -10.21 8.10 8.78
C ASP A 45 -8.79 8.67 8.91
N ARG A 46 -8.29 9.32 7.85
CA ARG A 46 -6.98 9.99 7.77
C ARG A 46 -5.81 9.00 7.75
N ARG A 47 -6.09 7.74 7.42
CA ARG A 47 -5.12 6.66 7.38
C ARG A 47 -4.83 6.21 5.97
N LEU A 48 -3.66 5.60 5.83
CA LEU A 48 -3.31 4.79 4.69
C LEU A 48 -3.02 3.37 5.17
N CYS A 49 -3.57 2.37 4.49
CA CYS A 49 -3.34 0.96 4.79
C CYS A 49 -2.66 0.28 3.61
N VAL A 50 -1.61 -0.49 3.87
CA VAL A 50 -0.89 -1.31 2.90
C VAL A 50 -1.24 -2.77 3.14
N TRP A 51 -1.58 -3.47 2.06
CA TRP A 51 -2.06 -4.85 2.05
C TRP A 51 -1.21 -5.69 1.10
N ASP A 52 -1.07 -6.98 1.40
CA ASP A 52 -0.57 -7.95 0.43
C ASP A 52 -1.68 -8.48 -0.50
N SER A 53 -1.27 -9.32 -1.45
CA SER A 53 -2.15 -10.04 -2.37
C SER A 53 -3.20 -10.93 -1.70
N GLU A 54 -2.95 -11.38 -0.47
CA GLU A 54 -3.91 -12.17 0.30
C GLU A 54 -4.89 -11.29 1.12
N GLY A 55 -4.74 -9.96 1.07
CA GLY A 55 -5.54 -9.01 1.82
C GLY A 55 -5.12 -8.86 3.28
N ARG A 56 -3.90 -9.26 3.65
CA ARG A 56 -3.38 -9.08 5.01
C ARG A 56 -2.81 -7.68 5.13
N LEU A 57 -3.23 -6.95 6.17
CA LEU A 57 -2.66 -5.65 6.49
C LEU A 57 -1.17 -5.82 6.84
N LYS A 58 -0.29 -5.22 6.05
CA LYS A 58 1.16 -5.18 6.33
C LYS A 58 1.54 -3.96 7.15
N ARG A 59 0.90 -2.83 6.88
CA ARG A 59 1.23 -1.55 7.53
C ARG A 59 0.07 -0.58 7.48
N ALA A 60 -0.05 0.26 8.50
CA ALA A 60 -0.92 1.41 8.49
C ALA A 60 -0.09 2.67 8.77
N TYR A 61 -0.27 3.70 7.96
CA TYR A 61 0.34 5.00 8.16
C TYR A 61 -0.69 5.97 8.73
N GLN A 62 -0.26 6.73 9.72
CA GLN A 62 -1.04 7.78 10.37
C GLN A 62 -0.20 9.04 10.38
N GLY A 63 -0.84 10.19 10.15
CA GLY A 63 -0.15 11.47 10.25
C GLY A 63 -0.91 12.61 9.58
N HIS A 64 -1.70 12.32 8.54
CA HIS A 64 -2.62 13.31 8.00
C HIS A 64 -3.62 13.74 9.07
N THR A 65 -3.87 15.04 9.15
CA THR A 65 -4.84 15.61 10.10
C THR A 65 -6.23 15.76 9.46
N GLY A 66 -6.31 15.64 8.13
CA GLY A 66 -7.53 15.65 7.32
C GLY A 66 -7.71 14.37 6.50
N ALA A 67 -8.90 14.20 5.90
CA ALA A 67 -9.24 13.00 5.14
C ALA A 67 -8.31 12.83 3.94
N VAL A 68 -7.79 11.62 3.73
CA VAL A 68 -6.93 11.34 2.59
C VAL A 68 -7.82 11.16 1.36
N ARG A 69 -7.56 11.96 0.33
CA ARG A 69 -8.38 12.03 -0.90
C ARG A 69 -7.79 11.18 -2.02
N CYS A 70 -6.48 11.10 -2.09
CA CYS A 70 -5.78 10.39 -3.14
C CYS A 70 -4.51 9.73 -2.62
N VAL A 71 -4.17 8.60 -3.23
CA VAL A 71 -2.92 7.89 -3.01
C VAL A 71 -2.34 7.43 -4.33
N LEU A 72 -1.00 7.47 -4.45
CA LEU A 72 -0.24 6.99 -5.58
C LEU A 72 0.97 6.22 -5.07
N ILE A 73 1.35 5.14 -5.76
CA ILE A 73 2.60 4.44 -5.51
C ILE A 73 3.57 4.77 -6.65
N LEU A 74 4.77 5.20 -6.29
CA LEU A 74 5.84 5.49 -7.25
C LEU A 74 7.16 4.91 -6.74
N GLY A 75 7.59 3.82 -7.36
CA GLY A 75 8.80 3.09 -6.97
C GLY A 75 8.67 2.50 -5.56
N ALA A 76 9.51 2.98 -4.63
CA ALA A 76 9.51 2.57 -3.22
C ALA A 76 8.76 3.53 -2.29
N HIS A 77 7.98 4.46 -2.84
CA HIS A 77 7.30 5.50 -2.06
C HIS A 77 5.80 5.51 -2.33
N ILE A 78 5.03 5.81 -1.28
CA ILE A 78 3.62 6.16 -1.37
C ILE A 78 3.51 7.68 -1.28
N TRP A 79 2.77 8.27 -2.20
CA TRP A 79 2.39 9.67 -2.18
C TRP A 79 0.92 9.77 -1.79
N SER A 80 0.58 10.67 -0.87
CA SER A 80 -0.79 10.89 -0.44
C SER A 80 -1.14 12.36 -0.37
N GLY A 81 -2.32 12.72 -0.86
CA GLY A 81 -2.90 14.06 -0.74
C GLY A 81 -4.14 14.03 0.15
N ALA A 82 -4.25 14.99 1.06
CA ALA A 82 -5.34 15.05 2.03
C ALA A 82 -5.96 16.45 2.18
N ASP A 83 -7.12 16.49 2.82
CA ASP A 83 -7.87 17.72 3.12
C ASP A 83 -7.16 18.62 4.16
N ASP A 84 -6.02 18.19 4.73
CA ASP A 84 -5.17 19.03 5.59
C ASP A 84 -4.28 20.00 4.80
N GLY A 85 -4.42 20.03 3.48
CA GLY A 85 -3.65 20.89 2.58
C GLY A 85 -2.22 20.40 2.34
N THR A 86 -1.89 19.18 2.78
CA THR A 86 -0.54 18.62 2.62
C THR A 86 -0.50 17.43 1.66
N VAL A 87 0.64 17.30 0.99
CA VAL A 87 1.06 16.08 0.33
C VAL A 87 2.15 15.44 1.18
N ARG A 88 2.04 14.14 1.43
CA ARG A 88 3.03 13.39 2.20
C ARG A 88 3.61 12.24 1.39
N VAL A 89 4.87 11.96 1.67
CA VAL A 89 5.62 10.85 1.11
C VAL A 89 5.87 9.86 2.24
N TRP A 90 5.61 8.59 1.96
CA TRP A 90 5.83 7.50 2.89
C TRP A 90 6.76 6.49 2.27
N ASP A 91 7.84 6.16 2.96
CA ASP A 91 8.73 5.10 2.54
C ASP A 91 8.00 3.75 2.68
N LEU A 92 7.92 3.03 1.56
CA LEU A 92 7.49 1.63 1.52
C LEU A 92 8.62 0.68 1.96
N ALA A 93 9.69 1.22 2.55
CA ALA A 93 10.98 0.59 2.78
C ALA A 93 10.86 -0.87 3.22
N HIS A 94 11.39 -1.75 2.37
CA HIS A 94 11.92 -3.10 2.62
C HIS A 94 11.29 -3.93 3.75
N ALA A 95 9.97 -3.93 3.94
CA ALA A 95 9.32 -4.86 4.88
C ALA A 95 9.39 -6.35 4.43
N ILE A 96 10.12 -6.65 3.34
CA ILE A 96 10.15 -8.00 2.71
C ILE A 96 11.58 -8.53 2.49
N PHE A 97 12.66 -7.77 2.75
CA PHE A 97 14.04 -8.21 2.45
C PHE A 97 14.87 -8.72 3.64
N ASN A 98 14.25 -9.13 4.75
CA ASN A 98 14.98 -9.63 5.93
C ASN A 98 14.68 -11.08 6.33
N LEU A 99 14.32 -11.94 5.37
CA LEU A 99 14.12 -13.38 5.59
C LEU A 99 15.00 -14.27 4.70
N ALA A 100 16.05 -13.73 4.08
CA ALA A 100 16.98 -14.50 3.24
C ALA A 100 18.44 -14.43 3.73
N GLN A 101 18.66 -14.22 5.03
CA GLN A 101 19.97 -14.33 5.68
C GLN A 101 19.80 -15.03 7.02
N SER A 102 19.64 -16.36 6.98
CA SER A 102 19.97 -17.29 8.09
C SER A 102 20.41 -18.61 7.50
#